data_AF-A0A535IQM9-F1
#
_entry.id   AF-A0A535IQM9-F1
#
_cell.length_a   1.000
_cell.length_b   1.000
_cell.length_c   1.000
_cell.angle_alpha   90.00
_cell.angle_beta   90.00
_cell.angle_gamma   90.00
#
_symmetry.space_group_name_H-M   'P 1'
#
loop_
_entity.id
_entity.type
_entity.pdbx_description
1 polymer ?
#
loop_
_entity_poly.entity_id
_entity_poly.type
_entity_poly.pdbx_seq_one_letter_code
_entity_poly.pdbx_strand_id
1 'polypeptide(L)'
;MKEQHDERSPTTIFSATSPPFTLNTSEQAPGARHAHTHNLPLQPTQLLGREQEVAAVCALLRRPEGRLVTLTGPGGVGKTRLGLEVATALLDVFADRVSFVSLAPIRDPDLVVPALAQMLGLKETGEQPLLERLKAFLRDTHMLLVLDNFEQVVVAAPRLSELLTACLHLKFLVTSRAALRVRDEHEFPVLPLALPNLTHLPTSEVLSQYG
;
A
#
# COMPACT_ATOMS: atom_id res chain seq x y z
N MET A 1 -74.49 -29.43 41.59
CA MET A 1 -73.04 -29.42 41.88
C MET A 1 -72.38 -28.33 41.05
N LYS A 2 -71.19 -27.88 41.45
CA LYS A 2 -70.46 -26.75 40.87
C LYS A 2 -68.97 -27.12 40.81
N GLU A 3 -68.15 -26.26 40.20
CA GLU A 3 -66.67 -26.27 40.21
C GLU A 3 -65.99 -27.42 39.42
N GLN A 4 -64.75 -27.31 38.92
CA GLN A 4 -63.94 -26.17 38.38
C GLN A 4 -62.64 -26.76 37.75
N HIS A 5 -61.81 -25.93 37.09
CA HIS A 5 -60.39 -26.19 36.73
C HIS A 5 -60.10 -27.30 35.67
N ASP A 6 -59.03 -27.26 34.86
CA ASP A 6 -58.20 -26.13 34.37
C ASP A 6 -57.33 -26.52 33.14
N GLU A 7 -56.71 -25.51 32.54
CA GLU A 7 -55.36 -25.45 31.95
C GLU A 7 -54.88 -26.24 30.70
N ARG A 8 -53.97 -25.55 29.98
CA ARG A 8 -52.83 -26.03 29.15
C ARG A 8 -53.07 -26.69 27.78
N SER A 9 -52.96 -25.84 26.75
CA SER A 9 -52.26 -26.18 25.50
C SER A 9 -50.73 -26.19 25.73
N PRO A 10 -49.97 -27.05 25.01
CA PRO A 10 -48.51 -26.81 24.86
C PRO A 10 -47.92 -27.10 23.45
N THR A 11 -46.78 -26.46 23.14
CA THR A 11 -45.68 -26.91 22.23
C THR A 11 -45.96 -27.12 20.72
N THR A 12 -45.08 -26.83 19.73
CA THR A 12 -43.90 -25.93 19.49
C THR A 12 -43.66 -25.92 17.93
N ILE A 13 -42.59 -25.47 17.24
CA ILE A 13 -41.20 -25.02 17.48
C ILE A 13 -40.75 -24.05 16.33
N PHE A 14 -39.49 -23.56 16.36
CA PHE A 14 -38.74 -22.82 15.32
C PHE A 14 -39.18 -21.35 15.04
N SER A 15 -38.28 -20.40 14.70
CA SER A 15 -36.84 -20.51 14.35
C SER A 15 -35.96 -19.45 15.05
N ALA A 16 -34.65 -19.49 14.83
CA ALA A 16 -33.64 -18.67 15.51
C ALA A 16 -33.33 -17.34 14.78
N THR A 17 -32.91 -16.33 15.57
CA THR A 17 -32.29 -15.08 15.07
C THR A 17 -31.14 -14.67 16.01
N SER A 18 -29.99 -14.30 15.44
CA SER A 18 -28.81 -13.82 16.18
C SER A 18 -29.01 -12.40 16.77
N PRO A 19 -28.30 -12.03 17.85
CA PRO A 19 -28.41 -10.68 18.43
C PRO A 19 -27.82 -9.61 17.50
N PRO A 20 -28.33 -8.36 17.54
CA PRO A 20 -27.82 -7.25 16.74
C PRO A 20 -26.46 -6.76 17.26
N PHE A 21 -25.59 -6.34 16.34
CA PHE A 21 -24.31 -5.71 16.67
C PHE A 21 -24.50 -4.22 16.94
N THR A 22 -24.15 -3.74 18.14
CA THR A 22 -24.35 -2.35 18.55
C THR A 22 -23.40 -1.40 17.82
N LEU A 23 -23.95 -0.44 17.07
CA LEU A 23 -23.17 0.69 16.56
C LEU A 23 -22.86 1.67 17.70
N ASN A 24 -21.57 1.83 18.01
CA ASN A 24 -21.09 2.79 19.00
C ASN A 24 -20.99 4.19 18.39
N THR A 25 -22.00 5.03 18.61
CA THR A 25 -22.01 6.42 18.14
C THR A 25 -21.08 7.28 18.99
N SER A 26 -19.85 7.52 18.52
CA SER A 26 -18.94 8.52 19.09
C SER A 26 -19.06 9.84 18.33
N GLU A 27 -19.50 10.88 19.03
CA GLU A 27 -19.75 12.23 18.53
C GLU A 27 -18.45 12.91 18.05
N GLN A 28 -18.41 13.39 16.79
CA GLN A 28 -17.20 13.98 16.21
C GLN A 28 -17.11 15.49 16.48
N ALA A 29 -16.09 15.92 17.23
CA ALA A 29 -15.76 17.33 17.41
C ALA A 29 -15.04 17.91 16.16
N PRO A 30 -15.41 19.13 15.70
CA PRO A 30 -14.81 19.75 14.52
C PRO A 30 -13.42 20.34 14.84
N GLY A 31 -12.38 19.49 14.75
CA GLY A 31 -10.99 19.91 14.99
C GLY A 31 -9.92 18.90 14.57
N ALA A 32 -10.28 17.83 13.86
CA ALA A 32 -9.35 16.83 13.39
C ALA A 32 -8.45 17.39 12.27
N ARG A 33 -7.19 17.67 12.63
CA ARG A 33 -6.08 17.87 11.67
C ARG A 33 -6.09 16.67 10.72
N HIS A 34 -6.00 16.90 9.40
CA HIS A 34 -6.14 15.84 8.39
C HIS A 34 -5.29 14.61 8.74
N ALA A 35 -5.93 13.52 9.14
CA ALA A 35 -5.25 12.30 9.54
C ALA A 35 -4.75 11.60 8.27
N HIS A 36 -3.44 11.64 8.04
CA HIS A 36 -2.78 11.13 6.83
C HIS A 36 -3.24 9.72 6.50
N THR A 37 -3.96 9.55 5.38
CA THR A 37 -4.60 8.27 5.09
C THR A 37 -3.61 7.30 4.43
N HIS A 38 -3.30 6.20 5.11
CA HIS A 38 -2.39 5.18 4.59
C HIS A 38 -2.82 3.75 4.94
N ASN A 39 -2.43 2.80 4.08
CA ASN A 39 -2.65 1.36 4.25
C ASN A 39 -1.32 0.57 4.31
N LEU A 40 -0.19 1.23 4.58
CA LEU A 40 1.14 0.61 4.62
C LEU A 40 1.17 -0.58 5.61
N PRO A 41 1.61 -1.78 5.19
CA PRO A 41 1.79 -2.92 6.08
C PRO A 41 2.83 -2.63 7.18
N LEU A 42 2.46 -2.94 8.43
CA LEU A 42 3.35 -2.82 9.59
C LEU A 42 4.67 -3.57 9.36
N GLN A 43 5.80 -2.88 9.59
CA GLN A 43 7.12 -3.51 9.61
C GLN A 43 7.44 -3.96 11.04
N PRO A 44 7.45 -5.27 11.36
CA PRO A 44 7.63 -5.76 12.74
C PRO A 44 9.06 -5.64 13.27
N THR A 45 10.00 -5.17 12.43
CA THR A 45 11.43 -5.04 12.71
C THR A 45 11.98 -3.88 11.86
N GLN A 46 13.03 -3.21 12.33
CA GLN A 46 13.67 -2.09 11.62
C GLN A 46 14.38 -2.55 10.33
N LEU A 47 14.44 -1.67 9.31
CA LEU A 47 15.26 -1.90 8.12
C LEU A 47 16.70 -1.45 8.39
N LEU A 48 17.61 -2.42 8.56
CA LEU A 48 19.03 -2.18 8.85
C LEU A 48 19.89 -2.03 7.59
N GLY A 49 20.82 -1.07 7.60
CA GLY A 49 21.88 -0.94 6.59
C GLY A 49 21.38 -0.46 5.22
N ARG A 50 20.27 0.27 5.20
CA ARG A 50 19.63 0.84 3.98
C ARG A 50 19.26 2.31 4.12
N GLU A 51 19.76 2.97 5.15
CA GLU A 51 19.39 4.34 5.53
C GLU A 51 19.76 5.33 4.42
N GLN A 52 20.85 5.04 3.69
CA GLN A 52 21.31 5.80 2.53
C GLN A 52 20.39 5.61 1.32
N GLU A 53 19.96 4.38 1.01
CA GLU A 53 19.00 4.11 -0.06
C GLU A 53 17.61 4.71 0.24
N VAL A 54 17.14 4.62 1.49
CA VAL A 54 15.90 5.29 1.93
C VAL A 54 16.01 6.79 1.69
N ALA A 55 17.10 7.42 2.14
CA ALA A 55 17.32 8.85 1.94
C ALA A 55 17.41 9.23 0.46
N ALA A 56 18.11 8.44 -0.36
CA ALA A 56 18.28 8.69 -1.80
C ALA A 56 16.97 8.56 -2.58
N VAL A 57 16.18 7.51 -2.33
CA VAL A 57 14.87 7.31 -2.98
C VAL A 57 13.87 8.39 -2.52
N CYS A 58 13.87 8.77 -1.24
CA CYS A 58 13.09 9.91 -0.75
C CYS A 58 13.52 11.23 -1.42
N ALA A 59 14.81 11.44 -1.64
CA ALA A 59 15.36 12.61 -2.33
C ALA A 59 15.13 12.61 -3.85
N LEU A 60 14.76 11.48 -4.46
CA LEU A 60 14.21 11.41 -5.82
C LEU A 60 12.71 11.74 -5.81
N LEU A 61 11.92 11.05 -4.98
CA LEU A 61 10.46 11.23 -4.91
C LEU A 61 10.02 12.64 -4.52
N ARG A 62 10.82 13.38 -3.75
CA ARG A 62 10.55 14.79 -3.39
C ARG A 62 10.75 15.80 -4.56
N ARG A 63 11.39 15.42 -5.67
CA ARG A 63 11.63 16.35 -6.80
C ARG A 63 10.44 16.40 -7.76
N PRO A 64 10.16 17.51 -8.46
CA PRO A 64 9.07 17.57 -9.43
C PRO A 64 9.14 16.47 -10.50
N GLU A 65 10.33 16.17 -11.02
CA GLU A 65 10.57 15.18 -12.08
C GLU A 65 10.55 13.72 -11.62
N GLY A 66 10.85 13.45 -10.34
CA GLY A 66 10.89 12.10 -9.77
C GLY A 66 9.49 11.49 -9.57
N ARG A 67 8.80 11.19 -10.66
CA ARG A 67 7.36 10.83 -10.67
C ARG A 67 7.09 9.33 -10.84
N LEU A 68 8.02 8.60 -11.44
CA LEU A 68 8.09 7.14 -11.39
C LEU A 68 9.49 6.76 -10.93
N VAL A 69 9.61 6.14 -9.76
CA VAL A 69 10.86 5.55 -9.27
C VAL A 69 10.68 4.03 -9.21
N THR A 70 11.52 3.29 -9.93
CA THR A 70 11.47 1.81 -9.94
C THR A 70 12.66 1.26 -9.18
N LEU A 71 12.40 0.65 -8.02
CA LEU A 71 13.35 -0.19 -7.31
C LEU A 71 13.56 -1.48 -8.10
N THR A 72 14.75 -1.64 -8.71
CA THR A 72 15.12 -2.83 -9.51
C THR A 72 16.10 -3.72 -8.75
N GLY A 73 16.35 -4.94 -9.23
CA GLY A 73 17.27 -5.90 -8.60
C GLY A 73 16.67 -7.28 -8.34
N PRO A 74 17.47 -8.24 -7.82
CA PRO A 74 17.07 -9.64 -7.72
C PRO A 74 15.91 -9.92 -6.73
N GLY A 75 15.45 -11.17 -6.70
CA GLY A 75 14.55 -11.65 -5.64
C GLY A 75 15.24 -11.63 -4.27
N GLY A 76 14.47 -11.46 -3.18
CA GLY A 76 14.99 -11.47 -1.81
C GLY A 76 15.81 -10.26 -1.37
N VAL A 77 16.25 -9.37 -2.27
CA VAL A 77 17.17 -8.26 -1.97
C VAL A 77 16.61 -7.13 -1.09
N GLY A 78 15.33 -7.21 -0.71
CA GLY A 78 14.67 -6.30 0.23
C GLY A 78 13.83 -5.17 -0.38
N LYS A 79 13.65 -5.12 -1.72
CA LYS A 79 12.97 -4.00 -2.42
C LYS A 79 11.61 -3.61 -1.83
N THR A 80 10.74 -4.58 -1.54
CA THR A 80 9.43 -4.36 -0.91
C THR A 80 9.55 -3.62 0.43
N ARG A 81 10.49 -4.05 1.28
CA ARG A 81 10.73 -3.47 2.60
C ARG A 81 11.36 -2.07 2.49
N LEU A 82 12.32 -1.88 1.58
CA LEU A 82 12.87 -0.55 1.25
C LEU A 82 11.78 0.39 0.74
N GLY A 83 10.88 -0.08 -0.13
CA GLY A 83 9.76 0.69 -0.65
C GLY A 83 8.74 1.10 0.43
N LEU A 84 8.48 0.22 1.40
CA LEU A 84 7.62 0.51 2.55
C LEU A 84 8.27 1.45 3.57
N GLU A 85 9.58 1.33 3.81
CA GLU A 85 10.34 2.27 4.65
C GLU A 85 10.35 3.67 4.03
N VAL A 86 10.65 3.77 2.72
CA VAL A 86 10.56 5.02 1.95
C VAL A 86 9.16 5.64 1.99
N ALA A 87 8.11 4.83 1.82
CA ALA A 87 6.74 5.31 1.87
C ALA A 87 6.35 5.81 3.28
N THR A 88 6.86 5.17 4.33
CA THR A 88 6.68 5.60 5.73
C THR A 88 7.41 6.93 5.99
N ALA A 89 8.64 7.07 5.51
CA ALA A 89 9.46 8.30 5.58
C ALA A 89 8.95 9.46 4.68
N LEU A 90 7.83 9.27 3.99
CA LEU A 90 7.19 10.24 3.10
C LEU A 90 5.71 10.51 3.44
N LEU A 91 5.17 9.95 4.53
CA LEU A 91 3.79 10.18 4.97
C LEU A 91 3.47 11.67 5.11
N ASP A 92 4.33 12.43 5.80
CA ASP A 92 4.18 13.89 6.00
C ASP A 92 4.35 14.72 4.71
N VAL A 93 4.89 14.12 3.63
CA VAL A 93 5.10 14.77 2.33
C VAL A 93 3.86 14.61 1.44
N PHE A 94 3.22 13.44 1.47
CA PHE A 94 2.02 13.13 0.71
C PHE A 94 0.78 13.26 1.60
N ALA A 95 0.55 14.51 2.04
CA ALA A 95 -0.40 14.87 3.08
C ALA A 95 -1.81 14.27 2.89
N ASP A 96 -2.28 14.15 1.64
CA ASP A 96 -3.59 13.56 1.31
C ASP A 96 -3.59 12.04 1.52
N ARG A 97 -2.67 11.33 0.86
CA ARG A 97 -2.67 9.87 0.78
C ARG A 97 -1.32 9.26 0.37
N VAL A 98 -0.91 8.23 1.10
CA VAL A 98 0.07 7.24 0.63
C VAL A 98 -0.64 5.89 0.56
N SER A 99 -0.46 5.10 -0.49
CA SER A 99 -1.03 3.74 -0.50
C SER A 99 -0.17 2.69 -1.18
N PHE A 100 -0.11 1.52 -0.55
CA PHE A 100 0.55 0.31 -1.03
C PHE A 100 -0.44 -0.60 -1.76
N VAL A 101 0.01 -1.18 -2.87
CA VAL A 101 -0.72 -2.17 -3.67
C VAL A 101 0.24 -3.31 -4.00
N SER A 102 -0.02 -4.51 -3.47
CA SER A 102 0.72 -5.71 -3.89
C SER A 102 0.08 -6.27 -5.15
N LEU A 103 0.85 -6.32 -6.25
CA LEU A 103 0.47 -6.92 -7.51
C LEU A 103 0.86 -8.42 -7.58
N ALA A 104 1.36 -8.98 -6.46
CA ALA A 104 1.79 -10.38 -6.35
C ALA A 104 0.76 -11.46 -6.80
N PRO A 105 -0.57 -11.28 -6.65
CA PRO A 105 -1.56 -12.22 -7.19
C PRO A 105 -1.96 -11.92 -8.64
N ILE A 106 -1.58 -10.76 -9.20
CA ILE A 106 -2.06 -10.29 -10.50
C ILE A 106 -1.16 -10.81 -11.61
N ARG A 107 -1.74 -11.57 -12.54
CA ARG A 107 -1.05 -12.15 -13.72
C ARG A 107 -1.48 -11.51 -15.03
N ASP A 108 -2.65 -10.89 -15.04
CA ASP A 108 -3.21 -10.19 -16.18
C ASP A 108 -2.88 -8.68 -16.07
N PRO A 109 -2.12 -8.11 -17.04
CA PRO A 109 -1.89 -6.67 -17.12
C PRO A 109 -3.18 -5.83 -17.14
N ASP A 110 -4.30 -6.39 -17.60
CA ASP A 110 -5.58 -5.68 -17.66
C ASP A 110 -6.15 -5.36 -16.27
N LEU A 111 -5.92 -6.24 -15.30
CA LEU A 111 -6.41 -6.12 -13.92
C LEU A 111 -5.65 -5.11 -13.05
N VAL A 112 -4.53 -4.54 -13.52
CA VAL A 112 -3.76 -3.55 -12.74
C VAL A 112 -4.58 -2.28 -12.45
N VAL A 113 -5.32 -1.76 -13.43
CA VAL A 113 -6.16 -0.55 -13.25
C VAL A 113 -7.34 -0.83 -12.30
N PRO A 114 -8.10 -1.93 -12.44
CA PRO A 114 -9.06 -2.39 -11.44
C PRO A 114 -8.49 -2.51 -10.02
N ALA A 115 -7.29 -3.06 -9.84
CA ALA A 115 -6.68 -3.19 -8.51
C ALA A 115 -6.33 -1.82 -7.88
N LEU A 116 -5.81 -0.87 -8.67
CA LEU A 116 -5.61 0.51 -8.19
C LEU A 116 -6.95 1.15 -7.79
N ALA A 117 -7.96 1.05 -8.64
CA ALA A 117 -9.28 1.62 -8.39
C ALA A 117 -9.93 1.03 -7.13
N GLN A 118 -9.90 -0.29 -6.97
CA GLN A 118 -10.42 -1.01 -5.80
C GLN A 118 -9.75 -0.53 -4.50
N MET A 119 -8.41 -0.44 -4.47
CA MET A 119 -7.68 0.03 -3.29
C MET A 119 -7.95 1.51 -2.97
N LEU A 120 -8.21 2.33 -3.99
CA LEU A 120 -8.58 3.73 -3.78
C LEU A 120 -10.01 3.93 -3.27
N GLY A 121 -10.87 2.90 -3.37
CA GLY A 121 -12.29 2.92 -3.00
C GLY A 121 -13.23 3.15 -4.19
N LEU A 122 -12.70 3.19 -5.42
CA LEU A 122 -13.44 3.44 -6.64
C LEU A 122 -14.11 2.16 -7.13
N LYS A 123 -15.42 2.02 -6.88
CA LYS A 123 -16.24 0.94 -7.42
C LYS A 123 -16.38 1.06 -8.94
N GLU A 124 -16.42 -0.06 -9.67
CA GLU A 124 -16.88 -0.11 -11.06
C GLU A 124 -18.40 0.10 -11.11
N THR A 125 -18.83 1.32 -11.42
CA THR A 125 -20.24 1.73 -11.43
C THR A 125 -20.47 2.84 -12.45
N GLY A 126 -21.44 2.65 -13.34
CA GLY A 126 -21.78 3.59 -14.42
C GLY A 126 -21.06 3.30 -15.75
N GLU A 127 -21.38 4.09 -16.76
CA GLU A 127 -20.95 3.86 -18.16
C GLU A 127 -19.54 4.38 -18.48
N GLN A 128 -18.97 5.24 -17.61
CA GLN A 128 -17.66 5.84 -17.83
C GLN A 128 -16.52 4.83 -17.57
N PRO A 129 -15.54 4.68 -18.49
CA PRO A 129 -14.40 3.79 -18.31
C PRO A 129 -13.66 4.00 -16.99
N LEU A 130 -13.29 2.90 -16.33
CA LEU A 130 -12.67 2.92 -15.00
C LEU A 130 -11.38 3.75 -14.96
N LEU A 131 -10.59 3.70 -16.04
CA LEU A 131 -9.35 4.47 -16.18
C LEU A 131 -9.60 5.99 -16.13
N GLU A 132 -10.68 6.48 -16.74
CA GLU A 132 -11.04 7.92 -16.69
C GLU A 132 -11.53 8.34 -15.30
N ARG A 133 -12.22 7.45 -14.58
CA ARG A 133 -12.62 7.69 -13.19
C ARG A 133 -11.42 7.64 -12.23
N LEU A 134 -10.44 6.79 -12.50
CA LEU A 134 -9.16 6.75 -11.80
C LEU A 134 -8.33 8.02 -12.05
N LYS A 135 -8.24 8.49 -13.30
CA LYS A 135 -7.62 9.78 -13.66
C LYS A 135 -8.31 10.96 -12.96
N ALA A 136 -9.65 11.00 -12.97
CA ALA A 136 -10.41 12.07 -12.34
C ALA A 136 -10.17 12.13 -10.82
N PHE A 137 -10.10 10.98 -10.14
CA PHE A 137 -9.79 10.91 -8.71
C PHE A 137 -8.33 11.33 -8.40
N LEU A 138 -7.36 10.86 -9.20
CA LEU A 138 -5.93 11.11 -8.94
C LEU A 138 -5.43 12.48 -9.39
N ARG A 139 -6.18 13.22 -10.22
CA ARG A 139 -5.77 14.54 -10.74
C ARG A 139 -5.52 15.56 -9.63
N ASP A 140 -6.45 15.63 -8.67
CA ASP A 140 -6.49 16.67 -7.65
C ASP A 140 -5.94 16.19 -6.29
N THR A 141 -5.30 15.01 -6.25
CA THR A 141 -4.73 14.40 -5.03
C THR A 141 -3.19 14.36 -5.10
N HIS A 142 -2.49 14.89 -4.09
CA HIS A 142 -1.03 14.76 -3.95
C HIS A 142 -0.67 13.42 -3.32
N MET A 143 -0.49 12.40 -4.17
CA MET A 143 -0.47 10.99 -3.77
C MET A 143 0.79 10.23 -4.19
N LEU A 144 1.29 9.41 -3.28
CA LEU A 144 2.26 8.34 -3.57
C LEU A 144 1.58 6.96 -3.61
N LEU A 145 1.65 6.30 -4.76
CA LEU A 145 1.27 4.89 -4.93
C LEU A 145 2.51 3.99 -4.94
N VAL A 146 2.59 3.05 -4.01
CA VAL A 146 3.65 2.04 -3.92
C VAL A 146 3.15 0.74 -4.56
N LEU A 147 3.77 0.31 -5.66
CA LEU A 147 3.33 -0.86 -6.43
C LEU A 147 4.36 -1.98 -6.31
N ASP A 148 4.02 -3.07 -5.65
CA ASP A 148 4.94 -4.17 -5.34
C ASP A 148 4.74 -5.39 -6.26
N ASN A 149 5.84 -6.05 -6.63
CA ASN A 149 5.89 -7.18 -7.58
C ASN A 149 5.43 -6.88 -9.02
N PHE A 150 5.75 -5.69 -9.55
CA PHE A 150 5.41 -5.30 -10.92
C PHE A 150 6.08 -6.18 -12.00
N GLU A 151 7.09 -6.99 -11.65
CA GLU A 151 7.76 -7.92 -12.57
C GLU A 151 6.82 -8.94 -13.23
N GLN A 152 5.61 -9.14 -12.69
CA GLN A 152 4.60 -10.05 -13.21
C GLN A 152 3.73 -9.42 -14.31
N VAL A 153 3.66 -8.09 -14.34
CA VAL A 153 2.70 -7.30 -15.14
C VAL A 153 3.38 -6.13 -15.86
N VAL A 154 4.67 -6.26 -16.22
CA VAL A 154 5.48 -5.20 -16.85
C VAL A 154 4.79 -4.58 -18.09
N VAL A 155 4.01 -5.38 -18.83
CA VAL A 155 3.20 -4.93 -19.98
C VAL A 155 2.19 -3.82 -19.63
N ALA A 156 1.75 -3.72 -18.36
CA ALA A 156 0.87 -2.64 -17.89
C ALA A 156 1.59 -1.30 -17.67
N ALA A 157 2.93 -1.24 -17.69
CA ALA A 157 3.70 -0.04 -17.36
C ALA A 157 3.31 1.24 -18.15
N PRO A 158 2.95 1.20 -19.45
CA PRO A 158 2.50 2.39 -20.17
C PRO A 158 1.29 3.09 -19.53
N ARG A 159 0.45 2.35 -18.81
CA ARG A 159 -0.72 2.89 -18.08
C ARG A 159 -0.30 3.73 -16.87
N LEU A 160 0.86 3.44 -16.27
CA LEU A 160 1.42 4.29 -15.23
C LEU A 160 1.85 5.64 -15.82
N SER A 161 2.55 5.64 -16.96
CA SER A 161 2.89 6.88 -17.67
C SER A 161 1.64 7.64 -18.13
N GLU A 162 0.57 6.96 -18.54
CA GLU A 162 -0.72 7.58 -18.89
C GLU A 162 -1.38 8.26 -17.68
N LEU A 163 -1.42 7.59 -16.52
CA LEU A 163 -1.90 8.17 -15.26
C LEU A 163 -1.03 9.37 -14.84
N LEU A 164 0.30 9.27 -14.92
CA LEU A 164 1.21 10.38 -14.62
C LEU A 164 1.03 11.56 -15.59
N THR A 165 0.73 11.30 -16.86
CA THR A 165 0.42 12.35 -17.86
C THR A 165 -0.87 13.10 -17.49
N ALA A 166 -1.88 12.40 -16.96
CA ALA A 166 -3.18 12.97 -16.62
C ALA A 166 -3.26 13.63 -15.22
N CYS A 167 -2.37 13.25 -14.29
CA CYS A 167 -2.47 13.54 -12.86
C CYS A 167 -1.14 14.11 -12.33
N LEU A 168 -0.93 15.43 -12.41
CA LEU A 168 0.40 16.04 -12.16
C LEU A 168 0.96 15.76 -10.75
N HIS A 169 0.09 15.71 -9.74
CA HIS A 169 0.45 15.51 -8.34
C HIS A 169 0.63 14.02 -7.93
N LEU A 170 0.37 13.09 -8.85
CA LEU A 170 0.59 11.66 -8.67
C LEU A 170 2.06 11.29 -8.81
N LYS A 171 2.52 10.37 -7.95
CA LYS A 171 3.83 9.71 -8.00
C LYS A 171 3.72 8.20 -7.76
N PHE A 172 4.61 7.44 -8.39
CA PHE A 172 4.73 5.98 -8.22
C PHE A 172 6.10 5.59 -7.67
N LEU A 173 6.10 4.66 -6.71
CA LEU A 173 7.26 3.91 -6.26
C LEU A 173 7.04 2.42 -6.55
N VAL A 174 7.73 1.88 -7.54
CA VAL A 174 7.49 0.52 -8.03
C VAL A 174 8.59 -0.43 -7.58
N THR A 175 8.27 -1.67 -7.23
CA THR A 175 9.26 -2.75 -7.07
C THR A 175 9.16 -3.73 -8.23
N SER A 176 10.31 -4.07 -8.82
CA SER A 176 10.40 -4.99 -9.96
C SER A 176 11.76 -5.71 -9.99
N ARG A 177 11.89 -6.75 -10.81
CA ARG A 177 13.19 -7.38 -11.10
C ARG A 177 14.03 -6.57 -12.08
N ALA A 178 13.38 -5.85 -12.99
CA ALA A 178 13.98 -5.02 -14.02
C ALA A 178 13.15 -3.74 -14.21
N ALA A 179 13.77 -2.71 -14.78
CA ALA A 179 13.08 -1.47 -15.14
C ALA A 179 11.92 -1.72 -16.10
N LEU A 180 10.93 -0.83 -16.03
CA LEU A 180 9.71 -0.85 -16.84
C LEU A 180 9.96 -0.34 -18.27
N ARG A 181 11.03 0.44 -18.48
CA ARG A 181 11.45 1.05 -19.75
C ARG A 181 10.37 1.93 -20.38
N VAL A 182 9.68 2.70 -19.53
CA VAL A 182 8.68 3.71 -19.92
C VAL A 182 9.22 5.13 -19.71
N ARG A 183 8.45 6.14 -20.13
CA ARG A 183 8.80 7.55 -19.92
C ARG A 183 8.77 7.90 -18.43
N ASP A 184 9.63 8.86 -18.07
CA ASP A 184 9.73 9.46 -16.73
C ASP A 184 10.14 8.47 -15.62
N GLU A 185 10.64 7.29 -16.00
CA GLU A 185 11.19 6.27 -15.08
C GLU A 185 12.60 6.63 -14.60
N HIS A 186 12.74 6.76 -13.28
CA HIS A 186 14.01 6.74 -12.58
C HIS A 186 14.27 5.32 -12.04
N GLU A 187 15.12 4.55 -12.73
CA GLU A 187 15.59 3.25 -12.23
C GLU A 187 16.54 3.45 -11.03
N PHE A 188 16.25 2.77 -9.91
CA PHE A 188 17.08 2.73 -8.71
C PHE A 188 17.48 1.27 -8.39
N PRO A 189 18.71 0.83 -8.73
CA PRO A 189 19.15 -0.53 -8.49
C PRO A 189 19.38 -0.83 -7.00
N VAL A 190 18.62 -1.77 -6.44
CA VAL A 190 18.79 -2.27 -5.08
C VAL A 190 19.77 -3.43 -5.09
N LEU A 191 21.03 -3.16 -4.79
CA LEU A 191 22.09 -4.17 -4.68
C LEU A 191 21.93 -5.00 -3.39
N PRO A 192 22.43 -6.24 -3.32
CA PRO A 192 22.57 -6.96 -2.06
C PRO A 192 23.36 -6.15 -1.02
N LEU A 193 23.04 -6.34 0.27
CA LEU A 193 23.86 -5.78 1.34
C LEU A 193 25.29 -6.31 1.23
N ALA A 194 26.28 -5.43 1.41
CA ALA A 194 27.67 -5.84 1.51
C ALA A 194 27.83 -6.76 2.73
N LEU A 195 28.54 -7.89 2.54
CA LEU A 195 28.90 -8.74 3.67
C LEU A 195 29.88 -7.97 4.60
N PRO A 196 29.71 -8.03 5.93
CA PRO A 196 30.69 -7.49 6.85
C PRO A 196 32.04 -8.18 6.59
N ASN A 197 33.15 -7.44 6.69
CA ASN A 197 34.45 -7.99 6.37
C ASN A 197 34.85 -9.06 7.41
N LEU A 198 34.73 -10.33 7.03
CA LEU A 198 34.93 -11.47 7.93
C LEU A 198 36.37 -11.62 8.44
N THR A 199 37.36 -10.92 7.85
CA THR A 199 38.73 -10.86 8.38
C THR A 199 38.92 -9.82 9.49
N HIS A 200 37.90 -8.99 9.76
CA HIS A 200 37.93 -7.97 10.81
C HIS A 200 36.61 -7.95 11.60
N LEU A 201 36.12 -9.14 11.98
CA LEU A 201 35.01 -9.29 12.92
C LEU A 201 35.38 -8.70 14.29
N PRO A 202 34.47 -7.97 14.96
CA PRO A 202 34.70 -7.54 16.33
C PRO A 202 34.73 -8.74 17.28
N THR A 203 35.63 -8.71 18.27
CA THR A 203 35.74 -9.74 19.32
C THR A 203 34.41 -9.92 20.06
N SER A 204 34.11 -11.13 20.53
CA SER A 204 32.82 -11.46 21.17
C SER A 204 32.43 -10.56 22.34
N GLU A 205 33.41 -10.02 23.08
CA GLU A 205 33.20 -9.04 24.16
C GLU A 205 32.51 -7.75 23.67
N VAL A 206 32.78 -7.32 22.43
CA VAL A 206 32.15 -6.15 21.80
C VAL A 206 30.74 -6.50 21.32
N LEU A 207 30.53 -7.71 20.80
CA LEU A 207 29.19 -8.20 20.43
C LEU A 207 28.27 -8.32 21.65
N SER A 208 28.82 -8.58 22.85
CA SER A 208 28.08 -8.58 24.12
C SER A 208 27.56 -7.20 24.57
N GLN A 209 27.90 -6.11 23.88
CA GLN A 209 27.42 -4.75 24.19
C GLN A 209 26.22 -4.32 23.31
N TYR A 210 25.71 -5.20 22.44
CA TYR A 210 24.56 -4.97 21.55
C TYR A 210 23.33 -5.83 21.91
N GLY A 211 23.20 -6.22 23.18
CA GLY A 211 22.08 -7.00 23.72
C GLY A 211 21.27 -6.22 24.75
#